data_AF-A0A3D0FRP0-F1
#
_entry.id   AF-A0A3D0FRP0-F1
#
_cell.length_a   1.000
_cell.length_b   1.000
_cell.length_c   1.000
_cell.angle_alpha   90.00
_cell.angle_beta   90.00
_cell.angle_gamma   90.00
#
_symmetry.space_group_name_H-M   'P 1'
#
loop_
_entity.id
_entity.type
_entity.pdbx_description
1 polymer ?
#
loop_
_entity_poly.entity_id
_entity_poly.type
_entity_poly.pdbx_seq_one_letter_code
_entity_poly.pdbx_strand_id
1 'polypeptide(L)' 'MSNYKYKLSSIKAFAFDVDGVFTDGNVLVTDSGDLLRSHNAKDGFAVRMALLNGYPVAIITGGIS' A
#
# COMPACT_ATOMS: atom_id res chain seq x y z
N MET A 1 16.58 5.21 22.97
CA MET A 1 15.43 5.23 22.04
C MET A 1 14.61 3.97 22.28
N SER A 2 13.31 4.05 22.58
CA SER A 2 12.47 2.84 22.66
C SER A 2 12.27 2.25 21.27
N ASN A 3 12.37 0.92 21.15
CA ASN A 3 12.20 0.21 19.89
C ASN A 3 10.77 0.40 19.36
N TYR A 4 10.61 0.84 18.10
CA TYR A 4 9.30 1.09 17.51
C TYR A 4 8.40 -0.15 17.49
N LYS A 5 8.98 -1.37 17.52
CA LYS A 5 8.24 -2.63 17.55
C LYS A 5 7.27 -2.73 18.74
N TYR A 6 7.61 -2.12 19.88
CA TYR A 6 6.71 -2.09 21.03
C TYR A 6 5.44 -1.27 20.78
N LYS A 7 5.47 -0.32 19.83
CA LYS A 7 4.30 0.48 19.43
C LYS A 7 3.39 -0.26 18.45
N LEU A 8 3.84 -1.36 17.85
CA LEU A 8 3.07 -2.08 16.82
C LEU A 8 1.97 -2.97 17.42
N SER A 9 2.11 -3.42 18.67
CA SER A 9 1.17 -4.35 19.31
C SER A 9 -0.23 -3.77 19.53
N SER A 10 -0.38 -2.44 19.50
CA SER A 10 -1.66 -1.76 19.66
C SER A 10 -2.32 -1.37 18.33
N ILE A 11 -1.68 -1.64 17.19
CA ILE A 11 -2.22 -1.35 15.87
C ILE A 11 -3.42 -2.27 15.62
N LYS A 12 -4.52 -1.68 15.14
CA LYS A 12 -5.78 -2.39 14.88
C LYS A 12 -6.23 -2.31 13.43
N ALA A 13 -5.61 -1.46 12.61
CA ALA A 13 -5.95 -1.25 11.21
C ALA A 13 -4.75 -0.66 10.46
N PHE A 14 -4.76 -0.80 9.14
CA PHE A 14 -3.76 -0.22 8.26
C PHE A 14 -4.42 0.70 7.23
N ALA A 15 -3.79 1.84 6.95
CA ALA A 15 -4.19 2.73 5.87
C ALA A 15 -2.93 3.11 5.08
N PHE A 16 -3.03 3.06 3.75
CA PHE A 16 -1.90 3.29 2.86
C PHE A 16 -2.27 4.28 1.76
N ASP A 17 -1.29 5.10 1.37
CA ASP A 17 -1.33 5.77 0.07
C ASP A 17 -0.96 4.77 -1.04
N VAL A 18 -1.15 5.15 -2.29
CA VAL A 18 -0.77 4.37 -3.47
C VAL A 18 0.54 4.90 -4.03
N ASP A 19 0.55 6.16 -4.46
CA ASP A 19 1.65 6.71 -5.23
C ASP A 19 2.83 7.05 -4.32
N GLY A 20 3.95 6.36 -4.49
CA GLY A 20 5.13 6.47 -3.61
C GLY A 20 5.08 5.62 -2.33
N VAL A 21 4.01 4.84 -2.12
CA VAL A 21 3.90 3.84 -1.04
C VAL A 21 3.79 2.43 -1.60
N PHE A 22 2.74 2.14 -2.37
CA PHE A 22 2.60 0.86 -3.08
C PHE A 22 3.24 0.89 -4.47
N THR A 23 3.56 2.07 -4.97
CA THR A 23 4.33 2.28 -6.19
C THR A 23 5.65 2.95 -5.83
N ASP A 24 6.61 2.87 -6.74
CA ASP A 24 7.87 3.62 -6.67
C ASP A 24 7.71 5.10 -7.10
N GLY A 25 6.47 5.56 -7.32
CA GLY A 25 6.15 6.90 -7.80
C GLY A 25 6.33 7.10 -9.31
N ASN A 26 6.81 6.10 -10.04
CA ASN A 26 6.90 6.16 -11.49
C ASN A 26 5.57 5.76 -12.13
N VAL A 27 5.25 6.42 -13.24
CA VAL A 27 4.08 6.11 -14.07
C VAL A 27 4.57 5.83 -15.49
N LEU A 28 4.20 4.66 -16.01
CA LEU A 28 4.47 4.30 -17.39
C LEU A 28 3.34 4.82 -18.26
N VAL A 29 3.68 5.65 -19.25
CA VAL A 29 2.73 6.14 -20.26
C VAL A 29 2.79 5.22 -21.46
N THR A 30 1.66 4.66 -21.87
CA THR A 30 1.56 3.82 -23.08
C THR A 30 1.32 4.68 -24.32
N ASP A 31 1.49 4.08 -25.50
CA ASP A 31 1.19 4.76 -26.78
C ASP A 31 -0.30 5.13 -26.93
N SER A 32 -1.19 4.44 -26.21
CA SER A 32 -2.63 4.76 -26.11
C SER A 32 -2.94 5.92 -25.16
N GLY A 33 -1.95 6.42 -24.41
CA GLY A 33 -2.11 7.45 -23.39
C GLY A 33 -2.54 6.91 -22.02
N ASP A 34 -2.54 5.58 -21.82
CA ASP A 34 -2.86 4.98 -20.53
C ASP A 34 -1.71 5.17 -19.54
N LEU A 35 -2.08 5.39 -18.28
CA LEU A 35 -1.14 5.59 -17.17
C LEU A 35 -1.08 4.33 -16.33
N LEU A 36 -0.01 3.54 -16.51
CA LEU A 36 0.21 2.29 -15.79
C LEU A 36 1.10 2.51 -14.57
N ARG A 37 0.68 1.95 -13.44
CA ARG A 37 1.44 1.92 -12.18
C ARG A 37 2.03 0.54 -11.94
N SER A 38 3.24 0.50 -11.39
CA SER A 38 3.87 -0.75 -10.97
C SER A 38 3.71 -0.96 -9.46
N HIS A 39 3.41 -2.19 -9.07
CA HIS A 39 3.21 -2.58 -7.67
C HIS A 39 4.12 -3.75 -7.27
N ASN A 40 4.43 -3.86 -5.98
CA ASN A 40 5.23 -4.96 -5.45
C ASN A 40 4.36 -6.17 -5.06
N ALA A 41 4.66 -7.33 -5.62
CA ALA A 41 3.95 -8.57 -5.31
C ALA A 41 4.02 -8.98 -3.82
N LYS A 42 5.14 -8.67 -3.13
CA LYS A 42 5.31 -8.97 -1.70
C LYS A 42 4.39 -8.09 -0.84
N ASP A 43 4.16 -6.86 -1.24
CA ASP A 43 3.27 -5.94 -0.54
C ASP A 43 1.82 -6.41 -0.69
N GLY A 44 1.43 -6.87 -1.89
CA GLY A 44 0.13 -7.51 -2.11
C GLY A 44 -0.07 -8.75 -1.22
N PHE A 45 0.97 -9.58 -1.07
CA PHE A 45 0.93 -10.71 -0.14
C PHE A 45 0.77 -10.26 1.32
N ALA A 46 1.50 -9.24 1.77
CA ALA A 46 1.41 -8.73 3.13
C ALA A 46 0.03 -8.13 3.45
N VAL A 47 -0.54 -7.34 2.53
CA VAL A 47 -1.90 -6.80 2.65
C VAL A 47 -2.92 -7.92 2.73
N ARG A 48 -2.79 -8.94 1.87
CA ARG A 48 -3.65 -10.13 1.94
C ARG A 48 -3.55 -10.82 3.30
N MET A 49 -2.34 -10.98 3.84
CA MET A 49 -2.16 -11.56 5.17
C MET A 49 -2.79 -10.71 6.26
N ALA A 50 -2.68 -9.38 6.20
CA ALA A 50 -3.33 -8.47 7.15
C ALA A 50 -4.86 -8.65 7.12
N LEU A 51 -5.46 -8.70 5.93
CA LEU A 51 -6.90 -8.96 5.76
C LEU A 51 -7.30 -10.32 6.34
N LEU A 52 -6.54 -11.38 6.06
CA LEU A 52 -6.80 -12.73 6.60
C LEU A 52 -6.67 -12.80 8.12
N ASN A 53 -5.88 -11.93 8.74
CA ASN A 53 -5.75 -11.80 10.19
C ASN A 53 -6.78 -10.84 10.81
N GLY A 54 -7.78 -10.39 10.03
CA GLY A 54 -8.88 -9.57 10.52
C GLY A 54 -8.54 -8.09 10.70
N TYR A 55 -7.41 -7.62 10.16
CA TYR A 55 -7.12 -6.19 10.16
C TYR A 55 -7.94 -5.49 9.08
N PRO A 56 -8.68 -4.42 9.42
CA PRO A 56 -9.20 -3.49 8.43
C PRO A 56 -8.03 -2.84 7.68
N VAL A 57 -8.14 -2.81 6.35
CA VAL A 57 -7.16 -2.16 5.47
C VAL A 57 -7.89 -1.14 4.60
N ALA A 58 -7.33 0.06 4.51
CA ALA A 58 -7.84 1.13 3.66
C ALA A 58 -6.76 1.64 2.69
N ILE A 59 -7.20 2.09 1.52
CA ILE A 59 -6.39 2.86 0.57
C ILE A 59 -6.92 4.29 0.56
N ILE A 60 -6.02 5.26 0.68
CA ILE A 60 -6.35 6.68 0.61
C ILE A 60 -5.43 7.28 -0.46
N THR A 61 -5.99 7.55 -1.64
CA THR A 61 -5.23 8.10 -2.79
C THR A 61 -6.02 9.21 -3.48
N GLY A 62 -5.30 10.17 -4.05
CA GLY A 62 -5.86 11.19 -4.94
C GLY A 62 -6.00 10.71 -6.39
N GLY A 63 -5.50 9.53 -6.73
CA GLY A 63 -5.67 8.92 -8.05
C GLY A 63 -7.13 8.58 -8.30
N ILE A 64 -7.74 9.28 -9.25
CA ILE A 64 -9.04 8.94 -9.84
C ILE A 64 -8.73 8.12 -11.09
N SER A 65 -8.91 6.81 -10.98
CA SER A 65 -8.90 5.89 -12.12
C SER A 65 -9.98 6.24 -13.13
#